data_AF-A0A4Q2YQ82-F1
#
_entry.id   AF-A0A4Q2YQ82-F1
#
_cell.length_a   1.000
_cell.length_b   1.000
_cell.length_c   1.000
_cell.angle_alpha   90.00
_cell.angle_beta   90.00
_cell.angle_gamma   90.00
#
_symmetry.space_group_name_H-M   'P 1'
#
loop_
_entity.id
_entity.type
_entity.pdbx_description
1 polymer ?
#
loop_
_entity_poly.entity_id
_entity_poly.type
_entity_poly.pdbx_seq_one_letter_code
_entity_poly.pdbx_strand_id
1 'polypeptide(L)'
;MTSNPEAQRTDAHSRRFLKTVAGVIALMSAVQLYVMLYMTPKFGVIFADMFSEREVPPLGALVIRYQWALAAFACLLPISGWLIARYAPIPRMAAAGLAIILGVVIAQVPLTTFALLAPVIRLVNSLSPK
;
A
#
# COMPACT_ATOMS: atom_id res chain seq x y z
N MET A 1 -6.92 -11.76 44.70
CA MET A 1 -6.14 -11.42 43.49
C MET A 1 -6.72 -10.16 42.89
N THR A 2 -6.20 -9.00 43.29
CA THR A 2 -6.60 -7.69 42.75
C THR A 2 -5.80 -7.45 41.47
N SER A 3 -6.45 -7.48 40.32
CA SER A 3 -5.84 -7.10 39.05
C SER A 3 -5.38 -5.64 39.13
N ASN A 4 -4.09 -5.38 38.90
CA ASN A 4 -3.52 -4.04 38.90
C ASN A 4 -4.23 -3.17 37.84
N PRO A 5 -4.96 -2.10 38.23
CA PRO A 5 -5.74 -1.28 37.30
C PRO A 5 -4.87 -0.58 36.24
N GLU A 6 -3.58 -0.36 36.50
CA GLU A 6 -2.64 0.18 35.51
C GLU A 6 -2.35 -0.82 34.37
N ALA A 7 -2.22 -2.12 34.70
CA ALA A 7 -2.03 -3.16 33.70
C ALA A 7 -3.26 -3.28 32.77
N GLN A 8 -4.48 -3.19 33.34
CA GLN A 8 -5.72 -3.23 32.56
C GLN A 8 -5.89 -2.02 31.62
N ARG A 9 -5.47 -0.81 32.03
CA ARG A 9 -5.52 0.39 31.16
C ARG A 9 -4.54 0.28 29.99
N THR A 10 -3.35 -0.25 30.24
CA THR A 10 -2.28 -0.40 29.24
C THR A 10 -2.67 -1.41 28.15
N ASP A 11 -3.36 -2.50 28.53
CA ASP A 11 -3.86 -3.50 27.60
C ASP A 11 -5.01 -2.99 26.73
N ALA A 12 -5.93 -2.22 27.30
CA ALA A 12 -7.05 -1.64 26.56
C ALA A 12 -6.58 -0.61 25.51
N HIS A 13 -5.61 0.24 25.86
CA HIS A 13 -5.02 1.21 24.94
C HIS A 13 -4.26 0.50 23.81
N SER A 14 -3.46 -0.52 24.13
CA SER A 14 -2.71 -1.31 23.15
C SER A 14 -3.63 -2.02 22.15
N ARG A 15 -4.73 -2.61 22.62
CA ARG A 15 -5.72 -3.26 21.73
C ARG A 15 -6.44 -2.27 20.82
N ARG A 16 -6.76 -1.07 21.31
CA ARG A 16 -7.34 0.00 20.47
C ARG A 16 -6.34 0.44 19.40
N PHE A 17 -5.09 0.67 19.78
CA PHE A 17 -4.03 1.05 18.84
C PHE A 17 -3.85 0.00 17.72
N LEU A 18 -3.76 -1.28 18.07
CA LEU A 18 -3.62 -2.36 17.08
C LEU A 18 -4.81 -2.43 16.10
N LYS A 19 -6.05 -2.21 16.59
CA LYS A 19 -7.25 -2.13 15.74
C LYS A 19 -7.21 -0.94 14.80
N THR A 20 -6.80 0.23 15.29
CA THR A 20 -6.64 1.44 14.46
C THR A 20 -5.61 1.20 13.36
N VAL A 21 -4.44 0.65 13.70
CA VAL A 21 -3.37 0.36 12.72
C VAL A 21 -3.84 -0.64 11.68
N ALA A 22 -4.49 -1.73 12.09
CA ALA A 22 -5.07 -2.71 11.15
C ALA A 22 -6.13 -2.07 10.24
N GLY A 23 -6.96 -1.17 10.76
CA GLY A 23 -7.93 -0.41 9.98
C GLY A 23 -7.28 0.52 8.96
N VAL A 24 -6.20 1.21 9.34
CA VAL A 24 -5.42 2.07 8.41
C VAL A 24 -4.80 1.25 7.30
N ILE A 25 -4.21 0.08 7.62
CA ILE A 25 -3.66 -0.85 6.62
C ILE A 25 -4.76 -1.27 5.64
N ALA A 26 -5.92 -1.69 6.15
CA ALA A 26 -7.05 -2.07 5.30
C ALA A 26 -7.53 -0.94 4.39
N LEU A 27 -7.63 0.29 4.91
CA LEU A 27 -8.03 1.45 4.13
C LEU A 27 -7.00 1.78 3.03
N MET A 28 -5.72 1.82 3.37
CA MET A 28 -4.65 2.08 2.40
C MET A 28 -4.61 1.01 1.31
N SER A 29 -4.75 -0.26 1.69
CA SER A 29 -4.85 -1.39 0.76
C SER A 29 -6.06 -1.29 -0.16
N ALA A 30 -7.22 -0.86 0.34
CA ALA A 30 -8.41 -0.66 -0.48
C ALA A 30 -8.21 0.47 -1.51
N VAL A 31 -7.62 1.59 -1.08
CA VAL A 31 -7.25 2.69 -2.00
C VAL A 31 -6.27 2.20 -3.05
N GLN A 32 -5.27 1.39 -2.66
CA GLN A 32 -4.28 0.88 -3.60
C GLN A 32 -4.87 -0.13 -4.59
N LEU A 33 -5.78 -1.00 -4.12
CA LEU A 33 -6.52 -1.90 -4.99
C LEU A 33 -7.38 -1.12 -6.00
N TYR A 34 -8.04 -0.05 -5.56
CA TYR A 34 -8.80 0.83 -6.44
C TYR A 34 -7.89 1.47 -7.51
N VAL A 35 -6.74 2.03 -7.11
CA VAL A 35 -5.76 2.59 -8.07
C VAL A 35 -5.29 1.52 -9.06
N MET A 36 -4.97 0.31 -8.59
CA MET A 36 -4.48 -0.77 -9.45
C MET A 36 -5.54 -1.28 -10.43
N LEU A 37 -6.79 -1.43 -10.00
CA LEU A 37 -7.86 -1.98 -10.85
C LEU A 37 -8.47 -0.94 -11.78
N TYR A 38 -8.55 0.33 -11.36
CA TYR A 38 -9.24 1.37 -12.13
C TYR A 38 -8.32 2.39 -12.79
N MET A 39 -7.22 2.80 -12.13
CA MET A 39 -6.33 3.83 -12.67
C MET A 39 -5.27 3.22 -13.58
N THR A 40 -4.59 2.14 -13.17
CA THR A 40 -3.52 1.49 -13.96
C THR A 40 -3.94 1.13 -15.39
N PRO A 41 -5.10 0.49 -15.67
CA PRO A 41 -5.50 0.19 -17.04
C PRO A 41 -5.78 1.46 -17.86
N LYS A 42 -6.35 2.52 -17.24
CA LYS A 42 -6.55 3.81 -17.92
C LYS A 42 -5.23 4.47 -18.27
N PHE A 43 -4.28 4.47 -17.35
CA PHE A 43 -2.92 4.92 -17.61
C PHE A 43 -2.24 4.08 -18.69
N GLY A 44 -2.47 2.77 -18.73
CA GLY A 44 -1.96 1.89 -19.78
C GLY A 44 -2.43 2.28 -21.18
N VAL A 45 -3.73 2.58 -21.34
CA VAL A 45 -4.29 3.08 -22.62
C VAL A 45 -3.68 4.44 -22.98
N ILE A 46 -3.68 5.37 -22.02
CA ILE A 46 -3.11 6.70 -22.21
C ILE A 46 -1.63 6.64 -22.62
N PHE A 47 -0.84 5.75 -22.00
CA PHE A 47 0.56 5.58 -22.36
C PHE A 47 0.74 4.89 -23.70
N ALA A 48 -0.08 3.91 -24.05
CA ALA A 48 -0.04 3.30 -25.38
C ALA A 48 -0.30 4.35 -26.48
N ASP A 49 -1.23 5.27 -26.25
CA ASP A 49 -1.53 6.37 -27.18
C ASP A 49 -0.41 7.42 -27.22
N MET A 50 0.12 7.82 -26.06
CA MET A 50 1.12 8.91 -25.96
C MET A 50 2.56 8.48 -26.27
N PHE A 51 2.88 7.20 -26.12
CA PHE A 51 4.23 6.64 -26.29
C PHE A 51 4.31 5.62 -27.45
N SER A 52 3.37 5.66 -28.40
CA SER A 52 3.40 4.80 -29.60
C SER A 52 4.74 4.83 -30.35
N GLU A 53 5.52 5.92 -30.23
CA GLU A 53 6.86 6.09 -30.81
C GLU A 53 8.01 6.19 -29.78
N ARG A 54 7.76 6.07 -28.46
CA ARG A 54 8.79 6.25 -27.41
C ARG A 54 8.75 5.12 -26.39
N GLU A 55 9.90 4.67 -25.91
CA GLU A 55 9.96 3.60 -24.90
C GLU A 55 9.25 4.01 -23.59
N VAL A 56 8.28 3.20 -23.15
CA VAL A 56 7.61 3.36 -21.86
C VAL A 56 8.65 3.23 -20.74
N PRO A 57 8.68 4.13 -19.73
CA PRO A 57 9.63 4.03 -18.63
C PRO A 57 9.56 2.65 -17.95
N PRO A 58 10.71 2.03 -17.62
CA PRO A 58 10.76 0.65 -17.13
C PRO A 58 9.92 0.42 -15.87
N LEU A 59 9.83 1.42 -14.99
CA LEU A 59 8.99 1.38 -13.79
C LEU A 59 7.48 1.31 -14.11
N GLY A 60 7.01 2.07 -15.10
CA GLY A 60 5.60 2.06 -15.53
C GLY A 60 5.23 0.74 -16.20
N ALA A 61 6.11 0.21 -17.06
CA ALA A 61 5.94 -1.10 -17.67
C ALA A 61 5.86 -2.24 -16.63
N LEU A 62 6.67 -2.15 -15.56
CA LEU A 62 6.68 -3.14 -14.49
C LEU A 62 5.37 -3.13 -13.69
N VAL A 63 4.81 -1.94 -13.40
CA VAL A 63 3.52 -1.82 -12.70
C VAL A 63 2.36 -2.35 -13.56
N ILE A 64 2.34 -2.06 -14.86
CA ILE A 64 1.29 -2.57 -15.76
C ILE A 64 1.40 -4.10 -15.86
N ARG A 65 2.61 -4.64 -16.06
CA ARG A 65 2.83 -6.09 -16.21
C ARG A 65 2.48 -6.88 -14.96
N TYR A 66 2.80 -6.35 -13.78
CA TYR A 66 2.57 -7.03 -12.50
C TYR A 66 1.34 -6.51 -11.74
N GLN A 67 0.41 -5.80 -12.41
CA GLN A 67 -0.77 -5.20 -11.76
C GLN A 67 -1.58 -6.19 -10.93
N TRP A 68 -1.73 -7.43 -11.41
CA TRP A 68 -2.49 -8.48 -10.72
C TRP A 68 -1.77 -9.01 -9.50
N ALA A 69 -0.43 -9.14 -9.58
CA ALA A 69 0.38 -9.50 -8.43
C ALA A 69 0.33 -8.40 -7.36
N LEU A 70 0.44 -7.13 -7.76
CA LEU A 70 0.32 -5.97 -6.86
C LEU A 70 -1.07 -5.89 -6.22
N ALA A 71 -2.13 -6.17 -6.97
CA ALA A 71 -3.50 -6.26 -6.43
C ALA A 71 -3.66 -7.40 -5.42
N ALA A 72 -3.09 -8.58 -5.71
CA ALA A 72 -3.08 -9.69 -4.77
C ALA A 72 -2.32 -9.34 -3.48
N PHE A 73 -1.16 -8.68 -3.58
CA PHE A 73 -0.43 -8.18 -2.41
C PHE A 73 -1.24 -7.16 -1.61
N ALA A 74 -1.93 -6.24 -2.29
CA ALA A 74 -2.80 -5.26 -1.65
C ALA A 74 -3.92 -5.93 -0.84
N CYS A 75 -4.42 -7.10 -1.27
CA CYS A 75 -5.40 -7.88 -0.53
C CYS A 75 -4.80 -8.75 0.60
N LEU A 76 -3.60 -9.31 0.40
CA LEU A 76 -2.96 -10.20 1.39
C LEU A 76 -2.42 -9.46 2.62
N LEU A 77 -1.93 -8.23 2.45
CA LEU A 77 -1.43 -7.39 3.54
C LEU A 77 -2.48 -7.09 4.64
N PRO A 78 -3.71 -6.65 4.34
CA PRO A 78 -4.73 -6.40 5.36
C PRO A 78 -5.26 -7.70 5.96
N ILE A 79 -5.33 -8.80 5.19
CA ILE A 79 -5.69 -10.12 5.72
C ILE A 79 -4.65 -10.59 6.75
N SER A 80 -3.36 -10.49 6.43
CA SER A 80 -2.29 -10.85 7.36
C SER A 80 -2.25 -9.91 8.57
N GLY A 81 -2.45 -8.60 8.38
CA GLY A 81 -2.59 -7.64 9.47
C GLY A 81 -3.76 -7.96 10.41
N TRP A 82 -4.91 -8.36 9.86
CA TRP A 82 -6.08 -8.78 10.64
C TRP A 82 -5.82 -10.07 11.41
N LEU A 83 -5.20 -11.07 10.78
CA LEU A 83 -4.83 -12.32 11.45
C LEU A 83 -3.86 -12.08 12.61
N ILE A 84 -2.85 -11.24 12.40
CA ILE A 84 -1.88 -10.85 13.45
C ILE A 84 -2.61 -10.12 14.58
N ALA A 85 -3.48 -9.16 14.27
CA ALA A 85 -4.23 -8.42 15.29
C ALA A 85 -5.18 -9.31 16.11
N ARG A 86 -5.69 -10.40 15.52
CA ARG A 86 -6.67 -11.31 16.15
C ARG A 86 -6.04 -12.47 16.91
N TYR A 87 -4.98 -13.07 16.38
CA TYR A 87 -4.46 -14.36 16.86
C TYR A 87 -3.06 -14.29 17.49
N ALA A 88 -2.37 -13.15 17.43
CA ALA A 88 -1.04 -13.06 18.02
C ALA A 88 -1.11 -13.21 19.56
N PRO A 89 -0.42 -14.20 20.16
CA PRO A 89 -0.47 -14.45 21.59
C PRO A 89 0.27 -13.38 22.40
N ILE A 90 1.21 -12.68 21.75
CA ILE A 90 2.07 -11.66 22.37
C ILE A 90 1.79 -10.31 21.71
N PRO A 91 1.24 -9.31 22.42
CA PRO A 91 0.86 -8.03 21.83
C PRO A 91 2.06 -7.24 21.26
N ARG A 92 3.27 -7.43 21.80
CA ARG A 92 4.50 -6.83 21.24
C ARG A 92 4.88 -7.40 19.87
N MET A 93 4.73 -8.72 19.67
CA MET A 93 4.95 -9.35 18.36
C MET A 93 3.88 -8.93 17.35
N ALA A 94 2.63 -8.78 17.80
CA ALA A 94 1.54 -8.26 16.97
C ALA A 94 1.84 -6.84 16.47
N ALA A 95 2.32 -5.97 17.37
CA ALA A 95 2.70 -4.60 17.04
C ALA A 95 3.87 -4.55 16.05
N ALA A 96 4.91 -5.38 16.24
CA ALA A 96 6.04 -5.46 15.32
C ALA A 96 5.61 -5.92 13.92
N GLY A 97 4.78 -6.97 13.83
CA GLY A 97 4.25 -7.47 12.55
C GLY A 97 3.40 -6.43 11.82
N LEU A 98 2.50 -5.75 12.55
CA LEU A 98 1.69 -4.66 11.97
C LEU A 98 2.54 -3.46 11.56
N ALA A 99 3.61 -3.13 12.29
CA ALA A 99 4.52 -2.05 11.92
C ALA A 99 5.30 -2.37 10.63
N ILE A 100 5.74 -3.62 10.44
CA ILE A 100 6.38 -4.07 9.20
C ILE A 100 5.39 -3.96 8.03
N ILE A 101 4.17 -4.48 8.19
CA ILE A 101 3.12 -4.40 7.17
C ILE A 101 2.82 -2.94 6.82
N LEU A 102 2.66 -2.09 7.83
CA LEU A 102 2.42 -0.66 7.65
C LEU A 102 3.57 0.01 6.89
N GLY A 103 4.83 -0.30 7.24
CA GLY A 103 6.00 0.20 6.53
C GLY A 103 6.04 -0.21 5.06
N VAL A 104 5.69 -1.46 4.75
CA VAL A 104 5.58 -1.96 3.37
C VAL A 104 4.51 -1.17 2.61
N VAL A 105 3.32 -0.98 3.19
CA VAL A 105 2.23 -0.22 2.55
C VAL A 105 2.65 1.23 2.29
N ILE A 106 3.27 1.89 3.28
CA ILE A 106 3.74 3.27 3.16
C ILE A 106 4.84 3.40 2.10
N ALA A 107 5.72 2.41 1.93
CA ALA A 107 6.75 2.44 0.88
C ALA A 107 6.17 2.13 -0.52
N GLN A 108 5.18 1.23 -0.58
CA GLN A 108 4.59 0.78 -1.84
C GLN A 108 3.72 1.86 -2.49
N VAL A 109 2.98 2.66 -1.70
CA VAL A 109 2.11 3.72 -2.23
C VAL A 109 2.90 4.76 -3.07
N PRO A 110 3.93 5.44 -2.54
CA PRO A 110 4.75 6.38 -3.31
C PRO A 110 5.42 5.73 -4.51
N LEU A 111 5.89 4.48 -4.38
CA LEU A 111 6.52 3.76 -5.48
C LEU A 111 5.54 3.54 -6.64
N THR A 112 4.31 3.09 -6.33
CA THR A 112 3.27 2.88 -7.34
C THR A 112 2.77 4.19 -7.94
N THR A 113 2.59 5.23 -7.13
CA THR A 113 2.23 6.58 -7.60
C THR A 113 3.33 7.17 -8.49
N PHE A 114 4.60 7.07 -8.09
CA PHE A 114 5.72 7.55 -8.88
C PHE A 114 5.86 6.77 -10.19
N ALA A 115 5.69 5.45 -10.17
CA ALA A 115 5.71 4.65 -11.39
C ALA A 115 4.59 5.03 -12.37
N LEU A 116 3.42 5.41 -11.87
CA LEU A 116 2.29 5.88 -12.69
C LEU A 116 2.48 7.34 -13.17
N LEU A 117 3.14 8.21 -12.39
CA LEU A 117 3.33 9.62 -12.75
C LEU A 117 4.64 9.92 -13.50
N ALA A 118 5.67 9.07 -13.36
CA ALA A 118 6.97 9.27 -14.01
C ALA A 118 6.88 9.43 -15.53
N PRO A 119 6.04 8.69 -16.28
CA PRO A 119 5.89 8.90 -17.71
C PRO A 119 5.25 10.27 -18.04
N VAL A 120 4.28 10.72 -17.23
CA VAL A 120 3.64 12.03 -17.37
C VAL A 120 4.63 13.17 -17.13
N ILE A 121 5.48 13.05 -16.10
CA ILE A 121 6.52 14.05 -15.79
C ILE A 121 7.53 14.15 -16.94
N ARG A 122 7.97 13.01 -17.49
CA ARG A 122 8.86 13.00 -18.66
C ARG A 122 8.22 13.66 -19.89
N LEU A 123 6.93 13.41 -20.12
CA LEU A 123 6.20 14.03 -21.22
C LEU A 123 6.16 15.56 -21.07
N VAL A 124 5.75 16.05 -19.89
CA VAL A 124 5.69 17.50 -19.60
C VAL A 124 7.06 18.16 -19.78
N ASN A 125 8.13 17.54 -19.26
CA ASN A 125 9.49 18.06 -19.43
C ASN A 125 9.95 18.06 -20.89
N SER A 126 9.47 17.13 -21.71
CA SER A 126 9.79 17.12 -23.15
C SER A 126 9.02 18.16 -23.96
N LEU A 127 7.86 18.60 -23.47
CA LEU A 127 7.00 19.62 -24.11
C LEU A 127 7.33 21.05 -23.67
N SER A 128 7.98 21.21 -22.52
CA SER A 128 8.43 22.50 -22.01
C SER A 128 9.96 22.53 -22.00
N PRO A 129 10.62 22.69 -23.17
CA PRO A 129 12.07 22.87 -23.20
C PRO A 129 12.42 24.13 -22.43
N LYS A 130 13.22 23.98 -21.37
CA LYS A 130 13.96 25.09 -20.77
C LYS A 130 15.21 25.35 -21.58
#